data_AF-A0A7C7NNV3-F1
#
_entry.id   AF-A0A7C7NNV3-F1
#
_cell.length_a   1.000
_cell.length_b   1.000
_cell.length_c   1.000
_cell.angle_alpha   90.00
_cell.angle_beta   90.00
_cell.angle_gamma   90.00
#
_symmetry.space_group_name_H-M   'P 1'
#
loop_
_entity.id
_entity.type
_entity.pdbx_description
1 polymer ?
#
loop_
_entity_poly.entity_id
_entity_poly.type
_entity_poly.pdbx_seq_one_letter_code
_entity_poly.pdbx_strand_id
1 'polypeptide(L)'
;MTFQNYIVKQPGIDYRNNTEWGGLGTFKIKVSNKIIDYARGLLKEHNFGNRGVADGNYNEQLTGIIGQCTIQTMFQVDLLTGEEGFDHGKDLEYTGLSIDVKTMGRTTDVKDYYVNNFIALQKGFPTDVFIFCSYVENKKELTVCGWLLKNELEEKATFYKKGTRRYRSDKTWFRTKADLYEIPNKKLSTVKSPDDLKQQLKDQAEIVNVNA
;
A
#
# COMPACT_ATOMS: atom_id res chain seq x y z
N MET A 1 -31.57 -0.90 13.66
CA MET A 1 -30.41 -1.18 14.54
C MET A 1 -29.20 -0.57 13.87
N THR A 2 -28.72 0.54 14.42
CA THR A 2 -27.60 1.31 13.89
C THR A 2 -26.31 0.66 14.38
N PHE A 3 -25.51 0.10 13.47
CA PHE A 3 -24.14 -0.30 13.78
C PHE A 3 -23.33 0.97 14.05
N GLN A 4 -23.15 1.29 15.33
CA GLN A 4 -22.13 2.23 15.78
C GLN A 4 -20.80 1.49 15.68
N ASN A 5 -20.08 1.70 14.59
CA ASN A 5 -18.68 1.26 14.48
C ASN A 5 -17.87 2.02 15.53
N TYR A 6 -17.58 1.36 16.64
CA TYR A 6 -16.59 1.82 17.60
C TYR A 6 -15.23 1.67 16.93
N ILE A 7 -14.74 2.75 16.32
CA ILE A 7 -13.33 2.87 15.89
C ILE A 7 -12.50 2.71 17.16
N VAL A 8 -11.83 1.57 17.33
CA VAL A 8 -10.87 1.36 18.41
C VAL A 8 -9.58 2.08 18.02
N LYS A 9 -9.60 3.40 18.18
CA LYS A 9 -8.41 4.23 18.04
C LYS A 9 -7.35 3.73 19.01
N GLN A 10 -6.24 3.24 18.49
CA GLN A 10 -5.11 2.84 19.32
C GLN A 10 -4.65 4.03 20.18
N PRO A 11 -4.67 3.89 21.52
CA PRO A 11 -4.33 4.98 22.42
C PRO A 11 -2.93 5.51 22.15
N GLY A 12 -2.83 6.82 21.93
CA GLY A 12 -1.56 7.53 21.82
C GLY A 12 -0.93 7.58 20.42
N ILE A 13 -1.49 6.95 19.39
CA ILE A 13 -1.04 7.20 18.00
C ILE A 13 -1.61 8.55 17.55
N ASP A 14 -0.75 9.46 17.07
CA ASP A 14 -1.20 10.72 16.49
C ASP A 14 -1.71 10.46 15.08
N TYR A 15 -3.00 10.72 14.85
CA TYR A 15 -3.66 10.54 13.57
C TYR A 15 -3.45 11.73 12.62
N ARG A 16 -2.75 12.78 13.07
CA ARG A 16 -2.38 13.92 12.23
C ARG A 16 -1.09 13.59 11.48
N ASN A 17 -1.22 13.40 10.17
CA ASN A 17 -0.09 13.22 9.29
C ASN A 17 0.43 14.59 8.85
N ASN A 18 1.71 14.88 9.10
CA ASN A 18 2.39 16.00 8.45
C ASN A 18 2.66 15.59 7.00
N THR A 19 2.10 16.36 6.07
CA THR A 19 2.25 16.11 4.63
C THR A 19 3.06 17.18 3.94
N GLU A 20 3.93 16.75 3.04
CA GLU A 20 4.67 17.62 2.14
C GLU A 20 4.41 17.21 0.69
N TRP A 21 4.48 18.18 -0.21
CA TRP A 21 4.32 17.94 -1.64
C TRP A 21 5.49 17.11 -2.16
N GLY A 22 5.18 15.93 -2.69
CA GLY A 22 6.07 15.29 -3.64
C GLY A 22 5.98 16.04 -4.96
N GLY A 23 7.08 16.12 -5.71
CA GLY A 23 6.94 16.42 -7.14
C GLY A 23 5.95 15.43 -7.78
N LEU A 24 5.32 15.83 -8.89
CA LEU A 24 4.69 14.90 -9.84
C LEU A 24 3.31 14.36 -9.44
N GLY A 25 2.55 15.11 -8.64
CA GLY A 25 1.20 14.70 -8.25
C GLY A 25 1.21 13.50 -7.30
N THR A 26 2.15 13.52 -6.35
CA THR A 26 2.24 12.60 -5.22
C THR A 26 2.32 13.41 -3.93
N PHE A 27 2.05 12.79 -2.78
CA PHE A 27 2.28 13.42 -1.48
C PHE A 27 3.04 12.51 -0.53
N LYS A 28 3.75 13.12 0.41
CA LYS A 28 4.50 12.41 1.46
C LYS A 28 3.76 12.49 2.78
N ILE A 29 3.91 11.45 3.60
CA ILE A 29 3.48 11.38 4.98
C ILE A 29 4.72 11.10 5.84
N LYS A 30 4.92 11.89 6.90
CA LYS A 30 5.91 11.54 7.92
C LYS A 30 5.39 10.37 8.74
N VAL A 31 6.13 9.26 8.73
CA VAL A 31 5.79 8.07 9.52
C VAL A 31 6.21 8.29 10.97
N SER A 32 5.25 8.18 11.88
CA SER A 32 5.49 8.27 13.32
C SER A 32 6.29 7.08 13.82
N ASN A 33 7.21 7.31 14.77
CA ASN A 33 7.92 6.23 15.47
C ASN A 33 6.95 5.24 16.12
N LYS A 34 5.77 5.70 16.56
CA LYS A 34 4.76 4.81 17.17
C LYS A 34 4.23 3.77 16.19
N ILE A 35 4.02 4.15 14.92
CA ILE A 35 3.61 3.20 13.87
C ILE A 35 4.74 2.20 13.59
N ILE A 36 5.98 2.67 13.55
CA ILE A 36 7.15 1.80 13.33
C ILE A 36 7.30 0.79 14.47
N ASP A 37 7.19 1.24 15.72
CA ASP A 37 7.33 0.38 16.89
C ASP A 37 6.14 -0.58 17.01
N TYR A 38 4.93 -0.13 16.67
CA TYR A 38 3.74 -0.97 16.56
C TYR A 38 3.92 -2.08 15.52
N ALA A 39 4.35 -1.74 14.31
CA ALA A 39 4.60 -2.71 13.24
C ALA A 39 5.69 -3.73 13.62
N ARG A 40 6.73 -3.31 14.35
CA ARG A 40 7.74 -4.22 14.92
C ARG A 40 7.16 -5.12 16.00
N GLY A 41 6.23 -4.63 16.82
CA GLY A 41 5.50 -5.43 17.81
C GLY A 41 4.72 -6.55 17.14
N LEU A 42 3.92 -6.21 16.13
CA LEU A 42 3.14 -7.18 15.36
C LEU A 42 4.01 -8.30 14.78
N LEU A 43 5.18 -7.99 14.23
CA LEU A 43 6.08 -9.01 13.65
C LEU A 43 6.82 -9.88 14.68
N LYS A 44 6.81 -9.51 15.97
CA LYS A 44 7.30 -10.39 17.04
C LYS A 44 6.28 -11.45 17.40
N GLU A 45 5.00 -11.12 17.26
CA GLU A 45 3.87 -11.94 17.73
C GLU A 45 3.22 -12.73 16.58
N HIS A 46 3.32 -12.23 15.34
CA HIS A 46 2.64 -12.78 14.17
C HIS A 46 3.58 -12.87 12.96
N ASN A 47 3.43 -13.92 12.16
CA ASN A 47 3.99 -13.98 10.80
C ASN A 47 2.88 -13.76 9.78
N PHE A 48 2.90 -12.62 9.09
CA PHE A 48 1.89 -12.25 8.09
C PHE A 48 2.17 -12.85 6.72
N GLY A 49 3.37 -13.41 6.51
CA GLY A 49 3.73 -14.16 5.32
C GLY A 49 3.30 -15.62 5.42
N ASN A 50 2.13 -15.96 4.85
CA ASN A 50 1.64 -17.34 4.81
C ASN A 50 1.10 -17.75 3.41
N ARG A 51 1.73 -17.24 2.35
CA ARG A 51 1.40 -17.53 0.95
C ARG A 51 2.11 -18.77 0.43
N GLY A 52 3.13 -19.28 1.16
CA GLY A 52 3.94 -20.45 0.80
C GLY A 52 4.97 -20.19 -0.31
N VAL A 53 4.87 -19.04 -1.00
CA VAL A 53 5.80 -18.55 -2.02
C VAL A 53 5.90 -17.03 -1.91
N ALA A 54 7.14 -16.52 -1.86
CA ALA A 54 7.43 -15.08 -1.79
C ALA A 54 6.76 -14.36 -0.60
N ASP A 55 6.76 -15.02 0.57
CA ASP A 55 6.19 -14.53 1.84
C ASP A 55 6.78 -13.23 2.37
N GLY A 56 7.94 -12.85 1.82
CA GLY A 56 8.68 -11.67 2.24
C GLY A 56 9.55 -11.96 3.46
N ASN A 57 10.75 -11.39 3.50
CA ASN A 57 11.55 -11.39 4.73
C ASN A 57 11.01 -10.37 5.74
N TYR A 58 11.56 -10.38 6.96
CA TYR A 58 11.16 -9.47 8.03
C TYR A 58 11.11 -8.00 7.60
N ASN A 59 12.10 -7.49 6.87
CA ASN A 59 12.13 -6.10 6.42
C ASN A 59 11.09 -5.80 5.34
N GLU A 60 10.85 -6.75 4.43
CA GLU A 60 9.80 -6.66 3.41
C GLU A 60 8.41 -6.61 4.07
N GLN A 61 8.15 -7.47 5.05
CA GLN A 61 6.89 -7.46 5.81
C GLN A 61 6.75 -6.19 6.66
N LEU A 62 7.80 -5.78 7.37
CA LEU A 62 7.80 -4.55 8.18
C LEU A 62 7.47 -3.33 7.34
N THR A 63 8.05 -3.25 6.14
CA THR A 63 7.75 -2.17 5.20
C THR A 63 6.28 -2.16 4.77
N GLY A 64 5.71 -3.34 4.48
CA GLY A 64 4.30 -3.50 4.16
C GLY A 64 3.41 -2.97 5.29
N ILE A 65 3.61 -3.47 6.51
CA ILE A 65 2.80 -3.12 7.69
C ILE A 65 2.93 -1.64 8.03
N ILE A 66 4.13 -1.04 7.96
CA ILE A 66 4.31 0.39 8.18
C ILE A 66 3.47 1.21 7.19
N GLY A 67 3.48 0.83 5.92
CA GLY A 67 2.69 1.50 4.88
C GLY A 67 1.19 1.37 5.13
N GLN A 68 0.71 0.14 5.35
CA GLN A 68 -0.69 -0.15 5.66
C GLN A 68 -1.19 0.65 6.88
N CYS A 69 -0.50 0.56 8.03
CA CYS A 69 -0.89 1.25 9.26
C CYS A 69 -0.86 2.78 9.09
N THR A 70 0.08 3.33 8.30
CA THR A 70 0.13 4.76 8.01
C THR A 70 -1.07 5.21 7.17
N ILE A 71 -1.47 4.43 6.18
CA ILE A 71 -2.67 4.70 5.38
C ILE A 71 -3.94 4.51 6.22
N GLN A 72 -4.06 3.45 7.01
CA GLN A 72 -5.19 3.26 7.93
C GLN A 72 -5.35 4.46 8.88
N THR A 73 -4.24 4.94 9.46
CA THR A 73 -4.21 6.16 10.28
C THR A 73 -4.72 7.39 9.51
N MET A 74 -4.28 7.58 8.26
CA MET A 74 -4.72 8.68 7.39
C MET A 74 -6.23 8.62 7.09
N PHE A 75 -6.77 7.42 6.87
CA PHE A 75 -8.19 7.18 6.65
C PHE A 75 -9.00 7.19 7.95
N GLN A 76 -8.34 7.24 9.12
CA GLN A 76 -8.95 7.19 10.45
C GLN A 76 -9.77 5.91 10.68
N VAL A 77 -9.28 4.79 10.15
CA VAL A 77 -9.82 3.45 10.38
C VAL A 77 -8.94 2.69 11.38
N ASP A 78 -9.43 1.56 11.86
CA ASP A 78 -8.68 0.73 12.80
C ASP A 78 -7.40 0.18 12.17
N LEU A 79 -6.38 0.01 13.01
CA LEU A 79 -5.09 -0.54 12.58
C LEU A 79 -5.17 -2.06 12.48
N LEU A 80 -4.36 -2.63 11.59
CA LEU A 80 -4.07 -4.07 11.57
C LEU A 80 -3.66 -4.54 12.98
N THR A 81 -4.29 -5.59 13.49
CA THR A 81 -3.98 -6.19 14.81
C THR A 81 -3.27 -7.53 14.72
N GLY A 82 -3.40 -8.24 13.59
CA GLY A 82 -2.86 -9.60 13.41
C GLY A 82 -3.72 -10.72 13.98
N GLU A 83 -4.78 -10.40 14.73
CA GLU A 83 -5.70 -11.39 15.32
C GLU A 83 -6.54 -12.12 14.26
N GLU A 84 -6.86 -11.46 13.15
CA GLU A 84 -7.66 -12.02 12.05
C GLU A 84 -6.84 -12.92 11.11
N GLY A 85 -5.53 -13.05 11.31
CA GLY A 85 -4.65 -13.83 10.44
C GLY A 85 -4.47 -13.18 9.06
N PHE A 86 -4.54 -13.98 7.99
CA PHE A 86 -4.36 -13.50 6.62
C PHE A 86 -5.68 -12.89 6.09
N ASP A 87 -5.72 -11.57 5.95
CA ASP A 87 -6.90 -10.76 5.55
C ASP A 87 -7.31 -10.89 4.07
N HIS A 88 -6.75 -11.86 3.33
CA HIS A 88 -6.95 -12.05 1.90
C HIS A 88 -6.69 -10.79 1.06
N GLY A 89 -5.76 -9.92 1.49
CA GLY A 89 -5.34 -8.73 0.74
C GLY A 89 -6.28 -7.54 0.86
N LYS A 90 -7.12 -7.50 1.89
CA LYS A 90 -7.98 -6.36 2.20
C LYS A 90 -7.42 -5.64 3.41
N ASP A 91 -6.77 -4.51 3.16
CA ASP A 91 -6.09 -3.72 4.20
C ASP A 91 -7.04 -2.73 4.88
N LEU A 92 -8.01 -2.18 4.14
CA LEU A 92 -9.09 -1.34 4.68
C LEU A 92 -10.31 -1.31 3.76
N GLU A 93 -11.44 -0.83 4.29
CA GLU A 93 -12.60 -0.42 3.51
C GLU A 93 -12.76 1.11 3.54
N TYR A 94 -13.15 1.69 2.40
CA TYR A 94 -13.52 3.09 2.33
C TYR A 94 -14.64 3.30 1.32
N THR A 95 -15.74 3.91 1.76
CA THR A 95 -16.93 4.18 0.90
C THR A 95 -17.45 2.96 0.14
N GLY A 96 -17.31 1.76 0.71
CA GLY A 96 -17.73 0.49 0.08
C GLY A 96 -16.68 -0.15 -0.84
N LEU A 97 -15.51 0.46 -1.03
CA LEU A 97 -14.39 -0.13 -1.76
C LEU A 97 -13.46 -0.88 -0.81
N SER A 98 -13.11 -2.10 -1.18
CA SER A 98 -12.03 -2.90 -0.60
C SER A 98 -10.67 -2.42 -1.15
N ILE A 99 -9.75 -2.04 -0.26
CA ILE A 99 -8.47 -1.43 -0.62
C ILE A 99 -7.30 -2.28 -0.12
N ASP A 100 -6.26 -2.38 -0.94
CA ASP A 100 -4.99 -3.07 -0.66
C ASP A 100 -3.81 -2.09 -0.85
N VAL A 101 -2.99 -1.93 0.19
CA VAL A 101 -1.89 -0.99 0.26
C VAL A 101 -0.59 -1.71 -0.08
N LYS A 102 -0.03 -1.38 -1.25
CA LYS A 102 1.22 -1.96 -1.74
C LYS A 102 2.39 -1.03 -1.47
N THR A 103 3.21 -1.39 -0.49
CA THR A 103 4.36 -0.56 -0.08
C THR A 103 5.69 -1.18 -0.49
N MET A 104 6.54 -0.39 -1.16
CA MET A 104 7.92 -0.75 -1.49
C MET A 104 8.92 0.01 -0.64
N GLY A 105 9.91 -0.69 -0.08
CA GLY A 105 11.04 -0.08 0.61
C GLY A 105 12.06 0.50 -0.38
N ARG A 106 12.54 1.72 -0.11
CA ARG A 106 13.54 2.41 -0.93
C ARG A 106 14.58 3.12 -0.06
N THR A 107 15.74 3.40 -0.66
CA THR A 107 16.82 4.19 -0.06
C THR A 107 16.86 5.63 -0.57
N THR A 108 16.03 5.96 -1.57
CA THR A 108 15.92 7.28 -2.18
C THR A 108 14.47 7.68 -2.36
N ASP A 109 14.23 8.97 -2.53
CA ASP A 109 12.91 9.48 -2.92
C ASP A 109 12.45 8.85 -4.24
N VAL A 110 11.13 8.71 -4.36
CA VAL A 110 10.49 8.15 -5.55
C VAL A 110 10.68 9.09 -6.75
N LYS A 111 10.75 8.51 -7.94
CA LYS A 111 10.89 9.22 -9.22
C LYS A 111 9.84 8.70 -10.22
N ASP A 112 9.52 9.48 -11.26
CA ASP A 112 8.48 9.10 -12.24
C ASP A 112 8.74 7.80 -12.97
N TYR A 113 10.01 7.55 -13.26
CA TYR A 113 10.43 6.35 -13.99
C TYR A 113 10.55 5.12 -13.09
N TYR A 114 10.30 5.26 -11.78
CA TYR A 114 10.21 4.10 -10.89
C TYR A 114 8.91 3.33 -11.15
N VAL A 115 8.95 2.05 -10.80
CA VAL A 115 7.81 1.13 -10.88
C VAL A 115 7.42 0.67 -9.49
N ASN A 116 6.17 0.25 -9.34
CA ASN A 116 5.67 -0.53 -8.21
C ASN A 116 5.52 -2.00 -8.61
N ASN A 117 5.81 -2.87 -7.67
CA ASN A 117 5.77 -4.31 -7.84
C ASN A 117 4.48 -4.87 -7.25
N PHE A 118 3.76 -5.69 -8.03
CA PHE A 118 2.59 -6.43 -7.57
C PHE A 118 2.79 -7.92 -7.85
N ILE A 119 2.65 -8.77 -6.83
CA ILE A 119 2.82 -10.22 -6.97
C ILE A 119 1.55 -10.81 -7.58
N ALA A 120 1.66 -11.49 -8.73
CA ALA A 120 0.52 -11.95 -9.51
C ALA A 120 -0.43 -12.89 -8.74
N LEU A 121 0.08 -13.65 -7.77
CA LEU A 121 -0.73 -14.52 -6.89
C LEU A 121 -1.79 -13.74 -6.10
N GLN A 122 -1.57 -12.44 -5.87
CA GLN A 122 -2.50 -11.57 -5.14
C GLN A 122 -3.65 -11.07 -6.03
N LYS A 123 -3.59 -11.28 -7.35
CA LYS A 123 -4.64 -10.82 -8.29
C LYS A 123 -6.01 -11.45 -7.99
N GLY A 124 -6.05 -12.65 -7.39
CA GLY A 124 -7.30 -13.33 -7.05
C GLY A 124 -8.06 -12.73 -5.87
N PHE A 125 -7.42 -11.89 -5.06
CA PHE A 125 -7.97 -11.37 -3.81
C PHE A 125 -9.13 -10.38 -4.02
N PRO A 126 -10.15 -10.35 -3.15
CA PRO A 126 -11.36 -9.55 -3.32
C PRO A 126 -11.10 -8.07 -2.96
N THR A 127 -10.26 -7.43 -3.75
CA THR A 127 -9.87 -6.01 -3.64
C THR A 127 -10.39 -5.24 -4.84
N ASP A 128 -10.89 -4.02 -4.64
CA ASP A 128 -11.33 -3.15 -5.72
C ASP A 128 -10.21 -2.21 -6.18
N VAL A 129 -9.41 -1.72 -5.22
CA VAL A 129 -8.39 -0.68 -5.43
C VAL A 129 -7.04 -1.05 -4.82
N PHE A 130 -5.98 -0.75 -5.55
CA PHE A 130 -4.61 -0.74 -5.03
C PHE A 130 -4.15 0.69 -4.75
N ILE A 131 -3.64 0.95 -3.54
CA ILE A 131 -2.89 2.17 -3.23
C ILE A 131 -1.41 1.82 -3.19
N PHE A 132 -0.60 2.47 -4.04
CA PHE A 132 0.83 2.21 -4.10
C PHE A 132 1.62 3.23 -3.29
N CYS A 133 2.54 2.75 -2.48
CA CYS A 133 3.36 3.56 -1.60
C CYS A 133 4.85 3.21 -1.71
N SER A 134 5.69 4.18 -1.39
CA SER A 134 7.14 4.06 -1.32
C SER A 134 7.63 4.54 0.04
N TYR A 135 8.25 3.67 0.81
CA TYR A 135 8.78 3.99 2.15
C TYR A 135 10.30 4.17 2.12
N VAL A 136 10.77 5.31 2.64
CA VAL A 136 12.20 5.62 2.79
C VAL A 136 12.56 5.59 4.28
N GLU A 137 13.19 4.50 4.71
CA GLU A 137 13.36 4.17 6.14
C GLU A 137 14.18 5.19 6.92
N ASN A 138 15.34 5.61 6.39
CA ASN A 138 16.21 6.58 7.06
C ASN A 138 15.53 7.96 7.23
N LYS A 139 14.62 8.30 6.32
CA LYS A 139 13.81 9.53 6.40
C LYS A 139 12.52 9.32 7.20
N LYS A 140 12.06 8.08 7.41
CA LYS A 140 10.73 7.76 7.96
C LYS A 140 9.63 8.46 7.17
N GLU A 141 9.72 8.40 5.85
CA GLU A 141 8.79 9.06 4.93
C GLU A 141 8.11 8.01 4.06
N LEU A 142 6.78 8.06 4.02
CA LEU A 142 5.97 7.27 3.10
C LEU A 142 5.45 8.21 2.00
N THR A 143 5.86 7.97 0.76
CA THR A 143 5.24 8.65 -0.39
C THR A 143 4.09 7.81 -0.92
N VAL A 144 2.90 8.40 -1.03
CA VAL A 144 1.79 7.80 -1.78
C VAL A 144 2.02 8.08 -3.26
N CYS A 145 2.35 7.04 -4.01
CA CYS A 145 2.73 7.13 -5.43
C CYS A 145 1.53 7.30 -6.37
N GLY A 146 0.34 6.94 -5.90
CA GLY A 146 -0.90 6.93 -6.67
C GLY A 146 -1.72 5.68 -6.37
N TRP A 147 -2.85 5.55 -7.06
CA TRP A 147 -3.74 4.40 -6.91
C TRP A 147 -4.14 3.83 -8.27
N LEU A 148 -4.73 2.63 -8.26
CA LEU A 148 -5.15 1.91 -9.46
C LEU A 148 -6.36 1.03 -9.15
N LEU A 149 -7.33 0.95 -10.06
CA LEU A 149 -8.38 -0.06 -9.96
C LEU A 149 -7.84 -1.45 -10.28
N LYS A 150 -8.35 -2.47 -9.59
CA LYS A 150 -7.92 -3.84 -9.84
C LYS A 150 -8.11 -4.28 -11.30
N ASN A 151 -9.21 -3.87 -11.93
CA ASN A 151 -9.52 -4.22 -13.32
C ASN A 151 -8.57 -3.55 -14.34
N GLU A 152 -7.87 -2.48 -13.97
CA GLU A 152 -6.88 -1.80 -14.82
C GLU A 152 -5.46 -2.39 -14.69
N LEU A 153 -5.24 -3.32 -13.75
CA LEU A 153 -3.91 -3.85 -13.44
C LEU A 153 -3.20 -4.39 -14.68
N GLU A 154 -3.87 -5.21 -15.47
CA GLU A 154 -3.24 -5.86 -16.64
C GLU A 154 -3.01 -4.92 -17.81
N GLU A 155 -3.84 -3.88 -17.95
CA GLU A 155 -3.67 -2.86 -18.97
C GLU A 155 -2.47 -1.95 -18.65
N LYS A 156 -2.32 -1.58 -17.38
CA LYS A 156 -1.31 -0.60 -16.97
C LYS A 156 0.04 -1.25 -16.62
N ALA A 157 0.06 -2.50 -16.20
CA ALA A 157 1.29 -3.19 -15.82
C ALA A 157 2.05 -3.85 -16.97
N THR A 158 3.32 -4.17 -16.73
CA THR A 158 4.08 -5.14 -17.53
C THR A 158 4.27 -6.42 -16.73
N PHE A 159 3.89 -7.56 -17.30
CA PHE A 159 4.03 -8.87 -16.65
C PHE A 159 5.42 -9.49 -16.86
N TYR A 160 5.95 -10.08 -15.79
CA TYR A 160 7.22 -10.82 -15.79
C TYR A 160 7.06 -12.15 -15.05
N LYS A 161 7.40 -13.25 -15.71
CA LYS A 161 7.41 -14.57 -15.07
C LYS A 161 8.42 -14.65 -13.93
N LYS A 162 8.16 -15.51 -12.94
CA LYS A 162 9.10 -15.87 -11.87
C LYS A 162 10.47 -16.21 -12.45
N GLY A 163 11.54 -15.75 -11.78
CA GLY A 163 12.93 -15.95 -12.19
C GLY A 163 13.44 -14.97 -13.25
N THR A 164 12.59 -14.09 -13.78
CA THR A 164 12.99 -13.03 -14.72
C THR A 164 13.96 -12.07 -14.04
N ARG A 165 15.01 -11.66 -14.76
CA ARG A 165 15.99 -10.67 -14.30
C ARG A 165 15.44 -9.26 -14.53
N ARG A 166 15.40 -8.45 -13.48
CA ARG A 166 14.97 -7.05 -13.50
C ARG A 166 16.15 -6.15 -13.19
N TYR A 167 16.25 -5.03 -13.91
CA TYR A 167 17.35 -4.07 -13.77
C TYR A 167 16.83 -2.77 -13.16
N ARG A 168 17.59 -2.22 -12.22
CA ARG A 168 17.35 -0.90 -11.64
C ARG A 168 18.09 0.17 -12.46
N SER A 169 17.74 1.44 -12.24
CA SER A 169 18.36 2.58 -12.93
C SER A 169 19.86 2.71 -12.66
N ASP A 170 20.35 2.19 -11.53
CA ASP A 170 21.77 2.13 -11.16
C ASP A 170 22.51 0.92 -11.77
N LYS A 171 21.87 0.19 -12.70
CA LYS A 171 22.36 -1.04 -13.34
C LYS A 171 22.48 -2.26 -12.42
N THR A 172 22.16 -2.14 -11.13
CA THR A 172 21.98 -3.32 -10.28
C THR A 172 20.76 -4.11 -10.74
N TRP A 173 20.65 -5.37 -10.31
CA TRP A 173 19.57 -6.24 -10.75
C TRP A 173 19.05 -7.12 -9.61
N PHE A 174 17.89 -7.73 -9.83
CA PHE A 174 17.35 -8.79 -8.99
C PHE A 174 16.58 -9.80 -9.86
N ARG A 175 16.29 -10.99 -9.32
CA ARG A 175 15.40 -11.97 -9.95
C ARG A 175 14.04 -11.93 -9.27
N THR A 176 12.96 -11.99 -10.05
CA THR A 176 11.60 -12.04 -9.51
C THR A 176 11.40 -13.35 -8.72
N LYS A 177 10.89 -13.24 -7.48
CA LYS A 177 10.63 -14.38 -6.58
C LYS A 177 9.33 -15.12 -6.92
N ALA A 178 8.43 -14.46 -7.64
CA ALA A 178 7.15 -14.93 -8.13
C ALA A 178 6.83 -14.24 -9.46
N ASP A 179 5.74 -14.65 -10.11
CA ASP A 179 5.17 -13.88 -11.21
C ASP A 179 4.82 -12.47 -10.73
N LEU A 180 5.22 -11.48 -11.51
CA LEU A 180 5.28 -10.08 -11.08
C LEU A 180 4.70 -9.16 -12.15
N TYR A 181 3.80 -8.28 -11.72
CA TYR A 181 3.39 -7.11 -12.49
C TYR A 181 4.20 -5.91 -12.02
N GLU A 182 4.83 -5.20 -12.95
CA GLU A 182 5.45 -3.90 -12.67
C GLU A 182 4.61 -2.78 -13.25
N ILE A 183 4.21 -1.84 -12.39
CA ILE A 183 3.36 -0.70 -12.75
C ILE A 183 4.21 0.58 -12.66
N PRO A 184 4.50 1.24 -13.79
CA PRO A 184 5.18 2.54 -13.78
C PRO A 184 4.37 3.58 -13.01
N ASN A 185 5.02 4.40 -12.19
CA ASN A 185 4.36 5.47 -11.43
C ASN A 185 3.54 6.40 -12.34
N LYS A 186 4.06 6.73 -13.52
CA LYS A 186 3.36 7.56 -14.52
C LYS A 186 2.04 6.98 -15.06
N LYS A 187 1.73 5.71 -14.77
CA LYS A 187 0.48 5.05 -15.16
C LYS A 187 -0.52 4.94 -14.00
N LEU A 188 -0.13 5.37 -12.79
CA LEU A 188 -1.05 5.44 -11.65
C LEU A 188 -1.91 6.69 -11.74
N SER A 189 -3.09 6.64 -11.11
CA SER A 189 -3.88 7.84 -10.85
C SER A 189 -3.12 8.73 -9.87
N THR A 190 -2.87 9.99 -10.28
CA THR A 190 -2.11 10.96 -9.49
C THR A 190 -2.90 11.45 -8.28
N VAL A 191 -2.21 11.66 -7.16
CA VAL A 191 -2.81 12.08 -5.89
C VAL A 191 -2.00 13.21 -5.26
N LYS A 192 -2.64 14.36 -5.08
CA LYS A 192 -1.98 15.59 -4.63
C LYS A 192 -1.96 15.72 -3.11
N SER A 193 -2.92 15.10 -2.44
CA SER A 193 -3.07 15.18 -0.98
C SER A 193 -3.89 13.99 -0.46
N PRO A 194 -3.94 13.79 0.87
CA PRO A 194 -4.86 12.84 1.49
C PRO A 194 -6.33 13.07 1.10
N ASP A 195 -6.77 14.32 1.08
CA ASP A 195 -8.16 14.67 0.77
C ASP A 195 -8.48 14.44 -0.70
N ASP A 196 -7.54 14.74 -1.60
CA ASP A 196 -7.66 14.44 -3.04
C ASP A 196 -7.81 12.93 -3.27
N LEU A 197 -6.98 12.11 -2.63
CA LEU A 197 -7.11 10.65 -2.72
C LEU A 197 -8.47 10.17 -2.19
N LYS A 198 -8.90 10.64 -1.00
CA LYS A 198 -10.20 10.27 -0.43
C LYS A 198 -11.36 10.67 -1.36
N GLN A 199 -11.31 11.87 -1.92
CA GLN A 199 -12.36 12.33 -2.84
C GLN A 199 -12.40 11.48 -4.12
N GLN A 200 -11.25 11.20 -4.74
CA GLN A 200 -11.17 10.35 -5.94
C GLN A 200 -11.73 8.94 -5.70
N LEU A 201 -11.43 8.34 -4.54
CA LEU A 201 -11.97 7.02 -4.19
C LEU A 201 -13.47 7.05 -3.92
N LYS A 202 -13.97 8.13 -3.31
CA LYS A 202 -15.41 8.34 -3.11
C LYS A 202 -16.14 8.45 -4.45
N ASP A 203 -15.63 9.28 -5.36
CA ASP A 203 -16.21 9.46 -6.70
C ASP A 203 -16.23 8.12 -7.45
N GLN A 204 -15.16 7.33 -7.31
CA GLN A 204 -15.08 6.00 -7.90
C GLN A 204 -16.08 5.01 -7.30
N ALA A 205 -16.31 5.05 -6.00
CA ALA A 205 -17.32 4.22 -5.35
C ALA A 205 -18.73 4.55 -5.85
N GLU A 206 -19.04 5.83 -6.05
CA GLU A 206 -20.31 6.28 -6.62
C GLU A 206 -20.51 5.75 -8.04
N ILE A 207 -19.47 5.77 -8.88
CA ILE A 207 -19.51 5.18 -10.24
C ILE A 207 -19.77 3.68 -10.18
N VAL A 208 -19.11 2.95 -9.29
CA VAL A 208 -19.31 1.49 -9.16
C VAL A 208 -20.74 1.18 -8.72
N ASN A 209 -21.27 1.93 -7.73
CA ASN A 209 -22.63 1.73 -7.22
C ASN A 209 -23.73 2.08 -8.23
N VAL A 210 -23.47 3.01 -9.16
CA VAL A 210 -24.42 3.33 -10.26
C VAL A 210 -24.44 2.22 -11.32
N ASN A 211 -23.35 1.48 -11.48
CA ASN A 211 -23.20 0.45 -12.52
C ASN A 211 -23.43 -0.99 -12.02
N ALA A 212 -23.74 -1.17 -10.73
CA ALA A 212 -24.03 -2.45 -10.08
C ALA A 212 -25.55 -2.73 -10.03
#